data_AF-A0A6G7LT79-F1
#
_entry.id   AF-A0A6G7LT79-F1
#
_cell.length_a   1.000
_cell.length_b   1.000
_cell.length_c   1.000
_cell.angle_alpha   90.00
_cell.angle_beta   90.00
_cell.angle_gamma   90.00
#
_symmetry.space_group_name_H-M   'P 1'
#
loop_
_entity.id
_entity.type
_entity.pdbx_description
1 polymer ?
#
loop_
_entity_poly.entity_id
_entity_poly.type
_entity_poly.pdbx_seq_one_letter_code
_entity_poly.pdbx_strand_id
1 'polypeptide(L)'
;MAESPSHIMLEETVKFPIRQAVWSALSDLFLDTDVTLHYPGIIRVCALSPYSLKELEHILYREVAPVCGPNLFDVCGEWAGFDEQWLKEQILLQLNNSPNLWQRMKQHLAERMFNDYLAPHWQLLSAQIHSRRNNTLADKL
;
A
#
# COMPACT_ATOMS: atom_id res chain seq x y z
N MET A 1 14.72 8.68 -27.73
CA MET A 1 15.83 9.05 -26.83
C MET A 1 15.82 7.99 -25.74
N ALA A 2 16.70 6.98 -25.83
CA ALA A 2 16.72 5.87 -24.88
C ALA A 2 17.47 6.32 -23.62
N GLU A 3 16.84 6.18 -22.45
CA GLU A 3 17.45 6.54 -21.17
C GLU A 3 18.64 5.62 -20.84
N SER A 4 19.68 6.18 -20.22
CA SER A 4 20.95 5.49 -19.94
C SER A 4 20.73 4.32 -18.94
N PRO A 5 21.34 3.14 -19.15
CA PRO A 5 21.14 1.96 -18.28
C PRO A 5 21.45 2.18 -16.79
N SER A 6 22.34 3.14 -16.49
CA SER A 6 22.69 3.54 -15.12
C SER A 6 21.56 4.28 -14.41
N HIS A 7 20.76 5.06 -15.13
CA HIS A 7 19.60 5.76 -14.59
C HIS A 7 18.49 4.78 -14.21
N ILE A 8 18.23 3.79 -15.07
CA ILE A 8 17.19 2.77 -14.88
C ILE A 8 17.47 1.93 -13.62
N MET A 9 18.72 1.49 -13.42
CA MET A 9 19.11 0.70 -12.24
C MET A 9 19.05 1.50 -10.93
N LEU A 10 19.40 2.79 -10.96
CA LEU A 10 19.29 3.67 -9.80
C LEU A 10 17.83 3.97 -9.44
N GLU A 11 16.95 4.13 -10.42
CA GLU A 11 15.53 4.31 -10.17
C GLU A 11 14.88 3.07 -9.54
N GLU A 12 15.17 1.86 -10.04
CA GLU A 12 14.62 0.62 -9.49
C GLU A 12 15.12 0.37 -8.05
N THR A 13 16.41 0.60 -7.79
CA THR A 13 17.00 0.39 -6.47
C THR A 13 16.50 1.38 -5.42
N VAL A 14 16.19 2.63 -5.80
CA VAL A 14 15.61 3.64 -4.89
C VAL A 14 14.11 3.43 -4.71
N LYS A 15 13.38 3.02 -5.75
CA LYS A 15 11.93 2.79 -5.66
C LYS A 15 11.58 1.62 -4.76
N PHE A 16 12.44 0.61 -4.63
CA PHE A 16 12.11 -0.59 -3.86
C PHE A 16 12.00 -0.37 -2.34
N PRO A 17 12.96 0.27 -1.64
CA PRO A 17 12.81 0.64 -0.23
C PRO A 17 11.62 1.57 0.02
N ILE A 18 11.34 2.49 -0.90
CA ILE A 18 10.17 3.38 -0.78
C ILE A 18 8.87 2.58 -0.90
N ARG A 19 8.80 1.63 -1.84
CA ARG A 19 7.65 0.74 -2.00
C ARG A 19 7.40 -0.09 -0.74
N GLN A 20 8.44 -0.60 -0.10
CA GLN A 20 8.33 -1.34 1.16
C GLN A 20 7.77 -0.47 2.29
N ALA A 21 8.24 0.77 2.41
CA ALA A 21 7.69 1.72 3.38
C ALA A 21 6.19 1.98 3.11
N VAL A 22 5.80 2.11 1.84
CA VAL A 22 4.38 2.24 1.47
C VAL A 22 3.59 0.97 1.80
N TRP A 23 4.13 -0.23 1.54
CA TRP A 23 3.48 -1.49 1.92
C TRP A 23 3.23 -1.58 3.42
N SER A 24 4.27 -1.32 4.22
CA SER A 24 4.18 -1.32 5.69
C SER A 24 3.13 -0.32 6.17
N ALA A 25 3.20 0.93 5.72
CA ALA A 25 2.23 1.95 6.12
C ALA A 25 0.79 1.56 5.75
N LEU A 26 0.54 1.12 4.52
CA LEU A 26 -0.80 0.72 4.10
C LEU A 26 -1.30 -0.56 4.79
N SER A 27 -0.40 -1.42 5.27
CA SER A 27 -0.78 -2.63 6.02
C SER A 27 -1.43 -2.32 7.36
N ASP A 28 -1.17 -1.16 7.95
CA ASP A 28 -1.81 -0.70 9.19
C ASP A 28 -3.33 -0.59 9.08
N LEU A 29 -3.88 -0.48 7.86
CA LEU A 29 -5.33 -0.55 7.61
C LEU A 29 -5.94 -1.92 7.84
N PHE A 30 -5.14 -2.94 8.16
CA PHE A 30 -5.60 -4.32 8.38
C PHE A 30 -5.30 -4.81 9.79
N LEU A 31 -4.85 -3.92 10.69
CA LEU A 31 -4.74 -4.23 12.12
C LEU A 31 -6.13 -4.35 12.74
N ASP A 32 -6.22 -5.18 13.78
CA ASP A 32 -7.46 -5.44 14.53
C ASP A 32 -7.81 -4.31 15.53
N THR A 33 -7.02 -3.23 15.53
CA THR A 33 -7.16 -2.03 16.35
C THR A 33 -7.88 -0.90 15.59
N ASP A 34 -8.13 0.23 16.26
CA ASP A 34 -8.65 1.43 15.60
C ASP A 34 -7.63 1.96 14.57
N VAL A 35 -7.86 1.65 13.29
CA VAL A 35 -6.99 2.03 12.17
C VAL A 35 -6.83 3.54 12.01
N THR A 36 -7.74 4.36 12.57
CA THR A 36 -7.66 5.82 12.45
C THR A 36 -6.44 6.41 13.16
N LEU A 37 -5.92 5.71 14.18
CA LEU A 37 -4.69 6.09 14.89
C LEU A 37 -3.46 6.06 13.98
N HIS A 38 -3.49 5.25 12.92
CA HIS A 38 -2.39 5.08 11.98
C HIS A 38 -2.42 6.09 10.82
N TYR A 39 -3.55 6.78 10.60
CA TYR A 39 -3.72 7.68 9.45
C TYR A 39 -2.61 8.73 9.31
N PRO A 40 -2.14 9.41 10.38
CA PRO A 40 -1.08 10.40 10.25
C PRO A 40 0.23 9.81 9.69
N GLY A 41 0.54 8.57 10.07
CA GLY A 41 1.69 7.81 9.58
C GLY A 41 1.52 7.43 8.10
N ILE A 42 0.37 6.86 7.75
CA ILE A 42 0.02 6.48 6.37
C ILE A 42 0.10 7.69 5.44
N ILE A 43 -0.58 8.78 5.80
CA ILE A 43 -0.60 10.02 5.02
C ILE A 43 0.82 10.55 4.83
N ARG A 44 1.66 10.53 5.88
CA ARG A 44 3.04 11.01 5.79
C ARG A 44 3.86 10.18 4.81
N VAL A 45 3.86 8.86 4.96
CA VAL A 45 4.66 7.95 4.12
C VAL A 45 4.20 8.04 2.66
N CYS A 46 2.89 7.93 2.43
CA CYS A 46 2.32 8.02 1.09
C CYS A 46 2.59 9.39 0.44
N ALA A 47 2.41 10.50 1.18
CA ALA A 47 2.63 11.84 0.62
C ALA A 47 4.08 12.08 0.18
N LEU A 48 5.06 11.53 0.91
CA LEU A 48 6.48 11.62 0.59
C LEU A 48 6.93 10.65 -0.51
N SER A 49 6.17 9.58 -0.75
CA SER A 49 6.47 8.63 -1.83
C SER A 49 6.26 9.25 -3.22
N PRO A 50 7.00 8.79 -4.25
CA PRO A 50 6.85 9.28 -5.62
C PRO A 50 5.60 8.75 -6.33
N TYR A 51 4.80 7.90 -5.69
CA TYR A 51 3.63 7.27 -6.29
C TYR A 51 2.45 8.24 -6.38
N SER A 52 1.82 8.29 -7.55
CA SER A 52 0.54 8.96 -7.74
C SER A 52 -0.55 8.35 -6.86
N LEU A 53 -1.67 9.07 -6.64
CA LEU A 53 -2.80 8.52 -5.87
C LEU A 53 -3.31 7.21 -6.49
N LYS A 54 -3.35 7.12 -7.82
CA LYS A 54 -3.77 5.91 -8.53
C LYS A 54 -2.80 4.73 -8.31
N GLU A 55 -1.51 4.99 -8.24
CA GLU A 55 -0.51 3.96 -7.92
C GLU A 55 -0.60 3.54 -6.45
N LEU A 56 -0.83 4.48 -5.52
CA LEU A 56 -1.03 4.15 -4.12
C LEU A 56 -2.30 3.32 -3.90
N GLU A 57 -3.40 3.65 -4.58
CA GLU A 57 -4.62 2.86 -4.61
C GLU A 57 -4.34 1.45 -5.15
N HIS A 58 -3.60 1.35 -6.25
CA HIS A 58 -3.20 0.07 -6.81
C HIS A 58 -2.40 -0.74 -5.79
N ILE A 59 -1.38 -0.15 -5.15
CA ILE A 59 -0.58 -0.81 -4.12
C ILE A 59 -1.46 -1.30 -2.97
N LEU A 60 -2.36 -0.46 -2.46
CA LEU A 60 -3.29 -0.83 -1.39
C LEU A 60 -4.14 -2.04 -1.78
N TYR A 61 -4.84 -1.97 -2.90
CA TYR A 61 -5.84 -2.98 -3.28
C TYR A 61 -5.25 -4.25 -3.89
N ARG A 62 -4.10 -4.14 -4.59
CA ARG A 62 -3.53 -5.26 -5.38
C ARG A 62 -2.33 -5.91 -4.74
N GLU A 63 -1.59 -5.21 -3.89
CA GLU A 63 -0.36 -5.72 -3.29
C GLU A 63 -0.57 -5.99 -1.80
N VAL A 64 -1.16 -5.04 -1.06
CA VAL A 64 -1.28 -5.13 0.40
C VAL A 64 -2.53 -5.89 0.83
N ALA A 65 -3.71 -5.51 0.34
CA ALA A 65 -5.00 -6.09 0.77
C ALA A 65 -5.09 -7.61 0.60
N PRO A 66 -4.59 -8.22 -0.50
CA PRO A 66 -4.66 -9.67 -0.65
C PRO A 66 -3.79 -10.44 0.35
N VAL A 67 -2.75 -9.81 0.91
CA VAL A 67 -1.83 -10.40 1.90
C VAL A 67 -2.32 -10.15 3.32
N CYS A 68 -2.74 -8.92 3.63
CA CYS A 68 -3.09 -8.51 4.99
C CYS A 68 -4.58 -8.71 5.31
N GLY A 69 -5.44 -8.73 4.29
CA GLY A 69 -6.89 -8.85 4.43
C GLY A 69 -7.39 -10.07 5.21
N PRO A 70 -6.77 -11.26 5.12
CA PRO A 70 -7.12 -12.38 5.99
C PRO A 70 -7.02 -12.09 7.49
N ASN A 71 -6.16 -11.13 7.91
CA ASN A 71 -6.00 -10.72 9.31
C ASN A 71 -7.31 -10.17 9.92
N LEU A 72 -8.16 -9.55 9.11
CA LEU A 72 -9.46 -9.02 9.57
C LEU A 72 -10.44 -10.11 10.02
N PHE A 73 -10.17 -11.38 9.68
CA PHE A 73 -11.05 -12.52 9.98
C PHE A 73 -10.47 -13.48 11.02
N ASP A 74 -9.19 -13.32 11.37
CA ASP A 74 -8.51 -14.15 12.36
C ASP A 74 -8.36 -13.35 13.66
N VAL A 75 -9.25 -13.61 14.62
CA VAL A 75 -9.26 -12.91 15.91
C VAL A 75 -8.10 -13.47 16.75
N CYS A 76 -6.89 -12.97 16.48
CA CYS A 76 -5.66 -13.44 17.13
C CYS A 76 -4.93 -12.32 17.88
N GLY A 77 -5.54 -11.78 18.94
CA GLY A 77 -4.87 -10.92 19.94
C GLY A 77 -4.33 -9.58 19.42
N GLU A 78 -3.94 -8.67 20.33
CA GLU A 78 -3.48 -7.32 19.94
C GLU A 78 -2.16 -7.36 19.13
N TRP A 79 -2.21 -7.01 17.84
CA TRP A 79 -1.02 -6.84 17.02
C TRP A 79 -0.52 -5.39 17.09
N ALA A 80 0.80 -5.22 17.28
CA ALA A 80 1.44 -3.90 17.22
C ALA A 80 1.77 -3.44 15.77
N GLY A 81 1.57 -4.32 14.79
CA GLY A 81 1.99 -4.13 13.39
C GLY A 81 2.25 -5.46 12.68
N PHE A 82 2.42 -5.44 11.36
CA PHE A 82 2.92 -6.58 10.60
C PHE A 82 4.46 -6.64 10.65
N ASP A 83 5.04 -7.83 10.74
CA ASP A 83 6.49 -8.00 10.55
C ASP A 83 6.88 -7.58 9.12
N GLU A 84 7.75 -6.58 9.00
CA GLU A 84 8.09 -5.97 7.70
C GLU A 84 8.71 -6.96 6.72
N GLN A 85 9.55 -7.88 7.22
CA GLN A 85 10.23 -8.87 6.39
C GLN A 85 9.22 -9.91 5.89
N TRP A 86 8.36 -10.41 6.76
CA TRP A 86 7.25 -11.30 6.39
C TRP A 86 6.33 -10.65 5.37
N LEU A 87 5.90 -9.40 5.60
CA LEU A 87 4.99 -8.67 4.71
C LEU A 87 5.58 -8.56 3.31
N LYS A 88 6.84 -8.11 3.23
CA LYS A 88 7.59 -8.01 1.98
C LYS A 88 7.68 -9.36 1.27
N GLU A 89 8.04 -10.43 1.99
CA GLU A 89 8.17 -11.76 1.40
C GLU A 89 6.84 -12.25 0.82
N GLN A 90 5.74 -12.11 1.56
CA GLN A 90 4.42 -12.53 1.09
C GLN A 90 3.95 -11.73 -0.14
N ILE A 91 4.15 -10.40 -0.15
CA ILE A 91 3.81 -9.56 -1.30
C ILE A 91 4.65 -9.96 -2.52
N LEU A 92 5.95 -10.19 -2.37
CA LEU A 92 6.82 -10.61 -3.48
C LEU A 92 6.45 -12.00 -4.01
N LEU A 93 6.14 -12.95 -3.12
CA LEU A 93 5.67 -14.29 -3.50
C LEU A 93 4.36 -14.21 -4.30
N GLN A 94 3.46 -13.31 -3.91
CA GLN A 94 2.22 -13.07 -4.65
C GLN A 94 2.48 -12.43 -6.02
N LEU A 95 3.33 -11.42 -6.10
CA LEU A 95 3.64 -10.71 -7.36
C LEU A 95 4.36 -11.61 -8.36
N ASN A 96 5.22 -12.52 -7.89
CA ASN A 96 5.95 -13.46 -8.74
C ASN A 96 5.12 -14.67 -9.20
N ASN A 97 3.99 -14.94 -8.54
CA ASN A 97 3.09 -16.01 -8.96
C ASN A 97 2.21 -15.54 -10.12
N SER A 98 2.28 -16.24 -11.27
CA SER A 98 1.33 -16.05 -12.36
C SER A 98 -0.04 -16.60 -11.92
N PRO A 99 -1.06 -15.74 -11.67
CA PRO A 99 -2.30 -16.22 -11.11
C PRO A 99 -3.05 -17.05 -12.16
N ASN A 100 -3.38 -18.28 -11.82
CA ASN A 100 -4.28 -19.07 -12.65
C ASN A 100 -5.69 -18.43 -12.63
N LEU A 101 -6.53 -18.76 -13.62
CA LEU A 101 -7.84 -18.10 -13.84
C LEU A 101 -8.71 -18.08 -12.56
N TRP A 102 -8.62 -19.13 -11.75
CA TRP A 102 -9.31 -19.23 -10.46
C TRP A 102 -8.78 -18.25 -9.41
N GLN A 103 -7.46 -18.08 -9.31
CA GLN A 103 -6.84 -17.06 -8.46
C GLN A 103 -7.20 -15.64 -8.92
N ARG A 104 -7.28 -15.39 -10.23
CA ARG A 104 -7.78 -14.10 -10.77
C ARG A 104 -9.23 -13.83 -10.36
N MET A 105 -10.10 -14.83 -10.48
CA MET A 105 -11.50 -14.71 -10.06
C MET A 105 -11.62 -14.50 -8.54
N LYS A 106 -10.83 -15.21 -7.72
CA LYS A 106 -10.78 -14.99 -6.28
C LYS A 106 -10.26 -13.61 -5.91
N GLN A 107 -9.24 -13.11 -6.60
CA GLN A 107 -8.75 -11.75 -6.43
C GLN A 107 -9.87 -10.76 -6.72
N HIS A 108 -10.58 -10.87 -7.84
CA HIS A 108 -11.71 -9.98 -8.13
C HIS A 108 -12.84 -10.02 -7.09
N LEU A 109 -13.13 -11.19 -6.51
CA LEU A 109 -14.12 -11.31 -5.44
C LEU A 109 -13.61 -10.68 -4.14
N ALA A 110 -12.35 -10.93 -3.77
CA ALA A 110 -11.70 -10.34 -2.61
C ALA A 110 -11.60 -8.81 -2.74
N GLU A 111 -11.28 -8.29 -3.92
CA GLU A 111 -11.31 -6.87 -4.21
C GLU A 111 -12.68 -6.26 -3.94
N ARG A 112 -13.75 -6.92 -4.36
CA ARG A 112 -15.10 -6.43 -4.10
C ARG A 112 -15.40 -6.41 -2.61
N MET A 113 -15.00 -7.43 -1.87
CA MET A 113 -15.15 -7.50 -0.42
C MET A 113 -14.33 -6.41 0.30
N PHE A 114 -13.05 -6.24 -0.07
CA PHE A 114 -12.19 -5.22 0.52
C PHE A 114 -12.57 -3.82 0.07
N ASN A 115 -13.24 -3.65 -1.08
CA ASN A 115 -13.68 -2.34 -1.53
C ASN A 115 -14.66 -1.70 -0.55
N ASP A 116 -15.62 -2.45 -0.02
CA ASP A 116 -16.59 -1.90 0.93
C ASP A 116 -15.92 -1.46 2.25
N TYR A 117 -14.87 -2.18 2.67
CA TYR A 117 -14.07 -1.85 3.85
C TYR A 117 -13.10 -0.67 3.60
N LEU A 118 -12.33 -0.74 2.52
CA LEU A 118 -11.24 0.20 2.22
C LEU A 118 -11.71 1.51 1.61
N ALA A 119 -12.83 1.54 0.88
CA ALA A 119 -13.30 2.74 0.20
C ALA A 119 -13.41 3.98 1.12
N PRO A 120 -14.05 3.92 2.30
CA PRO A 120 -14.12 5.09 3.18
C PRO A 120 -12.74 5.54 3.68
N HIS A 121 -11.87 4.58 4.03
CA HIS A 121 -10.50 4.86 4.47
C HIS A 121 -9.69 5.50 3.34
N TRP A 122 -9.76 4.95 2.15
CA TRP A 122 -9.05 5.41 0.97
C TRP A 122 -9.52 6.80 0.52
N GLN A 123 -10.82 7.08 0.53
CA GLN A 123 -11.34 8.42 0.22
C GLN A 123 -10.77 9.49 1.16
N LEU A 124 -10.73 9.21 2.46
CA LEU A 124 -10.19 10.13 3.46
C LEU A 124 -8.66 10.29 3.30
N LEU A 125 -7.93 9.18 3.19
CA LEU A 125 -6.48 9.19 3.05
C LEU A 125 -6.03 9.89 1.77
N SER A 126 -6.64 9.56 0.63
CA SER A 126 -6.28 10.15 -0.67
C SER A 126 -6.49 11.67 -0.71
N ALA A 127 -7.59 12.16 -0.13
CA ALA A 127 -7.84 13.60 0.00
C ALA A 127 -6.76 14.29 0.86
N GLN A 128 -6.39 13.69 1.99
CA GLN A 128 -5.36 14.25 2.88
C GLN A 128 -3.95 14.18 2.28
N ILE A 129 -3.62 13.07 1.60
CA ILE A 129 -2.35 12.92 0.87
C ILE A 129 -2.25 14.01 -0.21
N HIS A 130 -3.32 14.25 -0.97
CA HIS A 130 -3.37 15.29 -1.99
C HIS A 130 -3.15 16.69 -1.38
N SER A 131 -3.90 17.02 -0.33
CA SER A 131 -3.78 18.30 0.37
C SER A 131 -2.36 18.53 0.90
N ARG A 132 -1.76 17.53 1.55
CA ARG A 132 -0.40 17.61 2.11
C ARG A 132 0.67 17.83 1.04
N ARG A 133 0.55 17.16 -0.12
CA ARG A 133 1.46 17.36 -1.26
C ARG A 133 1.37 18.78 -1.80
N ASN A 134 0.16 19.32 -1.93
CA ASN A 134 -0.05 20.68 -2.44
C ASN A 134 0.48 21.76 -1.47
N ASN A 135 0.26 21.60 -0.17
CA ASN A 135 0.78 22.55 0.84
C ASN A 135 2.31 22.54 0.89
N THR A 136 2.94 21.37 0.75
CA THR A 136 4.41 21.26 0.71
C THR A 136 5.01 21.95 -0.51
N LEU A 137 4.27 22.01 -1.63
CA LEU A 137 4.70 22.75 -2.82
C LEU A 137 4.52 24.27 -2.63
N ALA A 138 3.47 24.70 -1.93
CA ALA A 138 3.24 26.10 -1.60
C ALA A 138 4.30 26.67 -0.65
N ASP A 139 4.78 25.89 0.32
CA ASP A 139 5.84 26.31 1.26
C ASP A 139 7.23 26.44 0.62
N LYS A 140 7.41 25.93 -0.62
CA LYS A 140 8.68 25.97 -1.36
C LYS A 140 8.76 27.09 -2.41
N LEU A 141 7.68 27.85 -2.58
CA LEU A 141 7.56 28.99 -3.50
C LEU A 141 7.68 30.32 -2.74
#